data_AF-A0A014MRI8-F1
#
_entry.id   AF-A0A014MRI8-F1
#
_cell.length_a   1.000
_cell.length_b   1.000
_cell.length_c   1.000
_cell.angle_alpha   90.00
_cell.angle_beta   90.00
_cell.angle_gamma   90.00
#
_symmetry.space_group_name_H-M   'P 1'
#
loop_
_entity.id
_entity.type
_entity.pdbx_description
1 polymer ?
#
loop_
_entity_poly.entity_id
_entity_poly.type
_entity_poly.pdbx_seq_one_letter_code
_entity_poly.pdbx_strand_id
1 'polypeptide(L)'
;MSALACQPAATANVYLKFSLRRSAWPAASVLLAALLSACAPLPPATEAAVVSTPSATSTAPRASGRTGSEALARMAPPALRPDRLGDPAKAVQQSLYDLELPEVDQQGIASWYGPGFHGRKTANGERFNQYELTAAHPTYEFGTQLCVRSKSTGQAVVVRVNDRGPFAKNRVIDLSKAAAEEIGMLGKGVKTVEIYKLDDGQDSCPEALLAANN
;
A
#
# COMPACT_ATOMS: atom_id res chain seq x y z
N MET A 1 -26.30 30.55 -76.51
CA MET A 1 -26.12 29.26 -77.19
C MET A 1 -25.53 28.31 -76.16
N SER A 2 -26.39 27.60 -75.44
CA SER A 2 -26.67 26.15 -75.65
C SER A 2 -25.49 25.30 -75.14
N ALA A 3 -25.62 24.29 -74.28
CA ALA A 3 -26.77 23.65 -73.64
C ALA A 3 -26.27 22.84 -72.42
N LEU A 4 -27.21 22.50 -71.53
CA LEU A 4 -27.14 21.50 -70.47
C LEU A 4 -26.84 20.09 -70.99
N ALA A 5 -26.34 19.22 -70.09
CA ALA A 5 -26.85 17.87 -69.72
C ALA A 5 -25.66 16.97 -69.32
N CYS A 6 -25.57 16.42 -68.10
CA CYS A 6 -26.45 15.49 -67.38
C CYS A 6 -26.50 14.09 -68.02
N GLN A 7 -25.85 13.10 -67.38
CA GLN A 7 -26.20 11.66 -67.42
C GLN A 7 -25.31 10.82 -66.45
N PRO A 8 -25.69 9.57 -66.08
CA PRO A 8 -26.38 9.32 -64.81
C PRO A 8 -25.76 8.20 -63.95
N ALA A 9 -26.46 7.93 -62.84
CA ALA A 9 -26.28 6.88 -61.85
C ALA A 9 -26.13 5.45 -62.41
N ALA A 10 -25.28 4.67 -61.76
CA ALA A 10 -25.34 3.21 -61.77
C ALA A 10 -25.72 2.70 -60.38
N THR A 11 -26.95 2.21 -60.29
CA THR A 11 -27.49 1.38 -59.22
C THR A 11 -26.88 -0.02 -59.28
N ALA A 12 -26.43 -0.54 -58.14
CA ALA A 12 -26.35 -1.97 -57.90
C ALA A 12 -26.73 -2.26 -56.45
N ASN A 13 -28.00 -2.64 -56.31
CA ASN A 13 -28.57 -3.32 -55.16
C ASN A 13 -28.04 -4.77 -55.16
N VAL A 14 -27.81 -5.37 -53.99
CA VAL A 14 -28.18 -6.77 -53.65
C VAL A 14 -27.76 -7.06 -52.21
N TYR A 15 -28.80 -7.20 -51.39
CA TYR A 15 -28.93 -7.96 -50.16
C TYR A 15 -27.96 -9.14 -50.01
N LEU A 16 -27.42 -9.36 -48.80
CA LEU A 16 -27.42 -10.70 -48.21
C LEU A 16 -27.30 -10.69 -46.66
N LYS A 17 -28.45 -11.02 -46.05
CA LYS A 17 -28.66 -11.90 -44.90
C LYS A 17 -27.90 -11.63 -43.58
N PHE A 18 -28.66 -11.02 -42.66
CA PHE A 18 -28.63 -11.32 -41.22
C PHE A 18 -28.53 -12.83 -40.98
N SER A 19 -27.43 -13.27 -40.38
CA SER A 19 -27.29 -14.60 -39.77
C SER A 19 -27.38 -14.43 -38.26
N LEU A 20 -28.61 -14.49 -37.74
CA LEU A 20 -28.87 -14.79 -36.33
C LEU A 20 -28.39 -16.23 -36.05
N ARG A 21 -27.24 -16.39 -35.42
CA ARG A 21 -26.90 -17.64 -34.75
C ARG A 21 -27.34 -17.56 -33.30
N ARG A 22 -28.57 -17.99 -33.06
CA ARG A 22 -29.02 -18.51 -31.78
C ARG A 22 -28.39 -19.90 -31.63
N SER A 23 -27.48 -20.08 -30.68
CA SER A 23 -27.06 -21.40 -30.23
C SER A 23 -27.43 -21.56 -28.76
N ALA A 24 -28.61 -22.12 -28.55
CA ALA A 24 -29.03 -22.70 -27.28
C ALA A 24 -28.24 -23.99 -27.08
N TRP A 25 -27.47 -24.09 -26.00
CA TRP A 25 -26.96 -25.37 -25.50
C TRP A 25 -27.71 -25.72 -24.20
N PRO A 26 -28.20 -26.97 -24.08
CA PRO A 26 -29.17 -27.36 -23.06
C PRO A 26 -28.52 -27.58 -21.69
N ALA A 27 -29.36 -27.39 -20.67
CA ALA A 27 -29.15 -27.89 -19.32
C ALA A 27 -28.90 -29.40 -19.31
N ALA A 28 -27.88 -29.83 -18.57
CA ALA A 28 -27.72 -31.20 -18.13
C ALA A 28 -27.40 -31.19 -16.64
N SER A 29 -28.43 -31.38 -15.84
CA SER A 29 -28.35 -31.75 -14.44
C SER A 29 -28.17 -33.27 -14.34
N VAL A 30 -27.15 -33.74 -13.63
CA VAL A 30 -27.15 -35.10 -13.03
C VAL A 30 -26.62 -34.98 -11.60
N LEU A 31 -27.51 -35.34 -10.67
CA LEU A 31 -27.29 -35.58 -9.24
C LEU A 31 -26.72 -36.98 -8.99
N LEU A 32 -25.75 -37.13 -8.06
CA LEU A 32 -25.60 -38.24 -7.08
C LEU A 32 -24.31 -37.98 -6.25
N ALA A 33 -24.33 -37.52 -5.00
CA ALA A 33 -24.68 -38.18 -3.72
C ALA A 33 -23.62 -39.18 -3.17
N ALA A 34 -22.95 -38.74 -2.07
CA ALA A 34 -22.44 -39.49 -0.90
C ALA A 34 -21.25 -40.49 -1.13
N LEU A 35 -20.27 -40.74 -0.24
CA LEU A 35 -20.24 -40.86 1.23
C LEU A 35 -18.81 -40.67 1.80
N LEU A 36 -18.74 -40.08 3.00
CA LEU A 36 -17.92 -40.33 4.21
C LEU A 36 -16.44 -40.80 4.18
N SER A 37 -15.71 -40.21 5.15
CA SER A 37 -14.81 -40.87 6.12
C SER A 37 -13.30 -40.66 5.91
N ALA A 38 -12.70 -39.82 6.77
CA ALA A 38 -11.70 -40.29 7.73
C ALA A 38 -11.29 -39.18 8.70
N CYS A 39 -11.76 -39.28 9.95
CA CYS A 39 -11.11 -38.66 11.10
C CYS A 39 -9.72 -39.26 11.28
N ALA A 40 -8.70 -38.41 11.52
CA ALA A 40 -7.44 -38.84 12.12
C ALA A 40 -7.33 -38.22 13.52
N PRO A 41 -7.04 -39.01 14.58
CA PRO A 41 -6.92 -38.51 15.94
C PRO A 41 -5.55 -37.89 16.23
N LEU A 42 -5.58 -36.80 17.00
CA LEU A 42 -4.42 -36.17 17.64
C LEU A 42 -3.83 -37.08 18.73
N PRO A 43 -2.49 -37.18 18.86
CA PRO A 43 -1.87 -37.87 19.99
C PRO A 43 -1.94 -37.03 21.29
N PRO A 44 -2.04 -37.70 22.45
CA PRO A 44 -2.27 -37.06 23.74
C PRO A 44 -1.03 -36.39 24.34
N ALA A 45 -1.30 -35.34 25.12
CA ALA A 45 -0.36 -34.73 26.05
C ALA A 45 0.10 -35.75 27.10
N THR A 46 1.42 -35.89 27.27
CA THR A 46 2.01 -36.61 28.38
C THR A 46 2.19 -35.67 29.58
N GLU A 47 1.58 -36.10 30.67
CA GLU A 47 1.63 -35.56 32.02
C GLU A 47 3.02 -35.63 32.67
N ALA A 48 3.24 -34.64 33.52
CA ALA A 48 3.84 -34.73 34.86
C ALA A 48 5.16 -35.48 35.06
N ALA A 49 6.21 -34.70 35.34
CA ALA A 49 7.22 -35.08 36.32
C ALA A 49 7.35 -33.96 37.37
N VAL A 50 6.75 -34.26 38.53
CA VAL A 50 7.00 -33.67 39.85
C VAL A 50 8.49 -33.83 40.20
N VAL A 51 9.05 -32.96 41.04
CA VAL A 51 9.95 -33.29 42.19
C VAL A 51 10.89 -32.12 42.56
N SER A 52 10.72 -31.67 43.80
CA SER A 52 11.72 -31.16 44.77
C SER A 52 12.27 -29.73 44.68
N THR A 53 11.78 -28.90 45.59
CA THR A 53 12.60 -28.00 46.42
C THR A 53 13.66 -28.79 47.21
N PRO A 54 14.85 -28.20 47.46
CA PRO A 54 15.05 -27.70 48.83
C PRO A 54 15.88 -26.40 48.95
N SER A 55 15.54 -25.68 50.02
CA SER A 55 16.39 -25.02 51.01
C SER A 55 17.52 -24.08 50.62
N ALA A 56 17.37 -22.88 51.19
CA ALA A 56 18.36 -21.88 51.52
C ALA A 56 19.71 -22.43 51.99
N THR A 57 20.78 -21.82 51.48
CA THR A 57 22.01 -21.61 52.25
C THR A 57 22.36 -20.12 52.18
N SER A 58 22.06 -19.43 53.28
CA SER A 58 22.54 -18.08 53.55
C SER A 58 23.95 -18.19 54.14
N THR A 59 24.97 -17.90 53.33
CA THR A 59 26.32 -17.63 53.83
C THR A 59 26.60 -16.15 53.64
N ALA A 60 26.54 -15.40 54.76
CA ALA A 60 26.92 -14.00 54.80
C ALA A 60 28.44 -13.84 54.66
N PRO A 61 28.96 -12.99 53.75
CA PRO A 61 30.27 -12.41 53.94
C PRO A 61 30.15 -11.19 54.85
N ARG A 62 30.91 -11.29 55.94
CA ARG A 62 31.20 -10.25 56.93
C ARG A 62 31.67 -8.97 56.23
N ALA A 63 30.95 -7.88 56.49
CA ALA A 63 31.37 -6.53 56.15
C ALA A 63 32.76 -6.24 56.72
N SER A 64 33.69 -5.88 55.85
CA SER A 64 34.88 -5.12 56.21
C SER A 64 34.85 -3.85 55.38
N GLY A 65 34.68 -2.74 56.08
CA GLY A 65 34.30 -1.47 55.50
C GLY A 65 35.35 -0.87 54.56
N ARG A 66 34.86 0.06 53.75
CA ARG A 66 35.53 1.34 53.45
C ARG A 66 34.59 2.24 52.65
N THR A 67 34.26 3.38 53.27
CA THR A 67 33.93 4.69 52.66
C THR A 67 32.80 4.72 51.62
N GLY A 68 31.56 4.81 52.11
CA GLY A 68 30.34 5.00 51.32
C GLY A 68 30.14 6.41 50.72
N SER A 69 31.18 7.20 50.49
CA SER A 69 31.06 8.52 49.83
C SER A 69 31.75 8.59 48.48
N GLU A 70 32.82 7.81 48.24
CA GLU A 70 33.53 7.83 46.94
C GLU A 70 32.88 6.92 45.88
N ALA A 71 32.25 5.82 46.28
CA ALA A 71 31.58 4.91 45.36
C ALA A 71 30.30 5.52 44.74
N LEU A 72 29.57 6.34 45.51
CA LEU A 72 28.39 7.05 45.03
C LEU A 72 28.74 8.22 44.10
N ALA A 73 29.88 8.90 44.30
CA ALA A 73 30.36 9.94 43.40
C ALA A 73 30.83 9.39 42.03
N ARG A 74 31.22 8.10 41.97
CA ARG A 74 31.61 7.42 40.72
C ARG A 74 30.43 6.78 39.96
N MET A 75 29.24 6.75 40.57
CA MET A 75 27.97 6.33 39.94
C MET A 75 27.11 7.52 39.51
N ALA A 76 27.61 8.75 39.62
CA ALA A 76 26.95 9.88 38.98
C ALA A 76 27.02 9.67 37.46
N PRO A 77 25.88 9.60 36.73
CA PRO A 77 25.92 9.56 35.28
C PRO A 77 26.72 10.78 34.79
N PRO A 78 27.52 10.65 33.72
CA PRO A 78 28.26 11.78 33.19
C PRO A 78 27.26 12.91 32.95
N ALA A 79 27.54 14.10 33.51
CA ALA A 79 26.71 15.27 33.29
C ALA A 79 26.44 15.38 31.79
N LEU A 80 25.17 15.26 31.40
CA LEU A 80 24.75 15.36 30.00
C LEU A 80 25.30 16.69 29.51
N ARG A 81 26.27 16.62 28.61
CA ARG A 81 26.83 17.83 28.04
C ARG A 81 25.71 18.49 27.21
N PRO A 82 25.36 19.75 27.49
CA PRO A 82 24.25 20.42 26.79
C PRO A 82 24.53 20.63 25.30
N ASP A 83 25.78 20.45 24.85
CA ASP A 83 26.18 20.48 23.43
C ASP A 83 25.78 19.23 22.64
N ARG A 84 25.38 18.13 23.31
CA ARG A 84 24.95 16.87 22.68
C ARG A 84 23.45 16.65 22.67
N LEU A 85 22.69 17.37 23.48
CA LEU A 85 21.27 17.54 23.24
C LEU A 85 21.20 18.53 22.10
N GLY A 86 20.87 18.08 20.89
CA GLY A 86 20.52 19.00 19.82
C GLY A 86 19.50 20.04 20.28
N ASP A 87 19.35 21.11 19.51
CA ASP A 87 18.54 22.27 19.91
C ASP A 87 17.15 21.81 20.45
N PRO A 88 16.85 22.00 21.76
CA PRO A 88 15.62 21.49 22.35
C PRO A 88 14.39 22.10 21.67
N ALA A 89 14.54 23.30 21.09
CA ALA A 89 13.52 23.91 20.24
C ALA A 89 13.25 23.08 18.96
N LYS A 90 14.28 22.49 18.34
CA LYS A 90 14.10 21.57 17.19
C LYS A 90 13.45 20.25 17.60
N ALA A 91 13.84 19.69 18.75
CA ALA A 91 13.24 18.45 19.24
C ALA A 91 11.75 18.63 19.58
N VAL A 92 11.40 19.77 20.21
CA VAL A 92 10.00 20.12 20.47
C VAL A 92 9.26 20.42 19.16
N GLN A 93 9.86 21.15 18.22
CA GLN A 93 9.25 21.40 16.92
C GLN A 93 8.98 20.12 16.12
N GLN A 94 9.91 19.15 16.15
CA GLN A 94 9.71 17.82 15.58
C GLN A 94 8.59 17.06 16.31
N SER A 95 8.53 17.11 17.64
CA SER A 95 7.45 16.49 18.40
C SER A 95 6.09 17.12 18.15
N LEU A 96 6.04 18.41 17.78
CA LEU A 96 4.81 19.11 17.40
C LEU A 96 4.39 18.71 15.98
N TYR A 97 5.34 18.53 15.06
CA TYR A 97 5.09 17.98 13.73
C TYR A 97 4.60 16.52 13.77
N ASP A 98 5.09 15.69 14.69
CA ASP A 98 4.64 14.30 14.87
C ASP A 98 3.20 14.19 15.38
N LEU A 99 2.65 15.26 15.97
CA LEU A 99 1.29 15.29 16.51
C LEU A 99 0.26 15.91 15.56
N GLU A 100 0.71 16.64 14.54
CA GLU A 100 -0.16 17.21 13.52
C GLU A 100 -0.39 16.17 12.42
N LEU A 101 -1.62 15.66 12.32
CA LEU A 101 -1.98 14.74 11.24
C LEU A 101 -1.69 15.42 9.90
N PRO A 102 -0.97 14.76 8.97
CA PRO A 102 -0.63 15.40 7.70
C PRO A 102 -1.91 15.76 6.95
N GLU A 103 -1.94 16.97 6.39
CA GLU A 103 -3.09 17.46 5.64
C GLU A 103 -3.30 16.64 4.36
N VAL A 104 -4.55 16.31 4.06
CA VAL A 104 -4.90 15.60 2.83
C VAL A 104 -4.85 16.56 1.65
N ASP A 105 -3.86 16.41 0.77
CA ASP A 105 -3.70 17.27 -0.41
C ASP A 105 -4.78 16.98 -1.47
N GLN A 106 -5.15 15.71 -1.65
CA GLN A 106 -6.24 15.33 -2.56
C GLN A 106 -6.96 14.06 -2.14
N GLN A 107 -8.26 13.97 -2.47
CA GLN A 107 -9.05 12.76 -2.30
C GLN A 107 -9.78 12.39 -3.59
N GLY A 108 -9.97 11.10 -3.83
CA GLY A 108 -10.77 10.65 -4.97
C GLY A 108 -10.65 9.16 -5.26
N ILE A 109 -10.98 8.78 -6.49
CA ILE A 109 -10.88 7.39 -6.95
C ILE A 109 -9.52 7.16 -7.60
N ALA A 110 -8.79 6.17 -7.12
CA ALA A 110 -7.64 5.60 -7.78
C ALA A 110 -8.07 4.46 -8.72
N SER A 111 -7.33 4.28 -9.81
CA SER A 111 -7.27 2.99 -10.51
C SER A 111 -5.82 2.51 -10.63
N TRP A 112 -5.59 1.43 -11.39
CA TRP A 112 -4.24 0.94 -11.67
C TRP A 112 -4.07 0.55 -13.14
N TYR A 113 -2.83 0.57 -13.61
CA TYR A 113 -2.47 0.16 -14.97
C TYR A 113 -2.69 -1.33 -15.20
N GLY A 114 -3.72 -1.67 -15.96
CA GLY A 114 -4.02 -3.05 -16.36
C GLY A 114 -2.92 -3.72 -17.20
N PRO A 115 -3.16 -4.98 -17.63
CA PRO A 115 -2.21 -5.71 -18.47
C PRO A 115 -1.85 -4.97 -19.77
N GLY A 116 -0.62 -5.15 -20.25
CA GLY A 116 -0.15 -4.63 -21.54
C GLY A 116 0.48 -3.23 -21.52
N PHE A 117 0.60 -2.60 -20.34
CA PHE A 117 1.30 -1.31 -20.21
C PHE A 117 2.81 -1.44 -19.95
N HIS A 118 3.25 -2.57 -19.39
CA HIS A 118 4.65 -2.78 -19.02
C HIS A 118 5.61 -2.57 -20.20
N GLY A 119 6.69 -1.83 -19.97
CA GLY A 119 7.73 -1.51 -20.95
C GLY A 119 7.40 -0.36 -21.91
N ARG A 120 6.16 0.16 -21.91
CA ARG A 120 5.76 1.35 -22.69
C ARG A 120 6.42 2.60 -22.13
N LYS A 121 6.59 3.62 -22.96
CA LYS A 121 7.08 4.93 -22.50
C LYS A 121 6.00 5.67 -21.70
N THR A 122 6.36 6.18 -20.54
CA THR A 122 5.58 7.13 -19.74
C THR A 122 5.78 8.56 -20.27
N ALA A 123 5.01 9.52 -19.77
CA ALA A 123 5.10 10.92 -20.13
C ALA A 123 6.44 11.58 -19.75
N ASN A 124 7.12 11.10 -18.71
CA ASN A 124 8.47 11.58 -18.38
C ASN A 124 9.58 10.92 -19.22
N GLY A 125 9.23 9.98 -20.10
CA GLY A 125 10.16 9.31 -21.03
C GLY A 125 10.77 8.00 -20.52
N GLU A 126 10.58 7.64 -19.25
CA GLU A 126 10.97 6.35 -18.69
C GLU A 126 10.14 5.19 -19.28
N ARG A 127 10.61 3.95 -19.11
CA ARG A 127 9.79 2.77 -19.42
C ARG A 127 8.97 2.40 -18.19
N PHE A 128 7.67 2.29 -18.35
CA PHE A 128 6.77 1.91 -17.27
C PHE A 128 7.10 0.49 -16.76
N ASN A 129 7.39 0.39 -15.47
CA ASN A 129 7.59 -0.87 -14.77
C ASN A 129 6.41 -1.14 -13.83
N GLN A 130 5.64 -2.20 -14.08
CA GLN A 130 4.47 -2.52 -13.27
C GLN A 130 4.84 -2.99 -11.86
N TYR A 131 6.10 -3.37 -11.64
CA TYR A 131 6.64 -3.86 -10.37
C TYR A 131 7.28 -2.74 -9.53
N GLU A 132 7.39 -1.53 -10.06
CA GLU A 132 7.89 -0.37 -9.30
C GLU A 132 6.73 0.40 -8.68
N LEU A 133 7.00 1.09 -7.57
CA LEU A 133 6.03 1.95 -6.89
C LEU A 133 5.94 3.32 -7.59
N THR A 134 5.19 3.36 -8.68
CA THR A 134 5.02 4.55 -9.52
C THR A 134 3.55 4.84 -9.80
N ALA A 135 3.25 6.08 -10.18
CA ALA A 135 1.90 6.52 -10.48
C ALA A 135 1.85 7.58 -11.58
N ALA A 136 0.66 7.69 -12.19
CA ALA A 136 0.29 8.77 -13.09
C ALA A 136 -0.63 9.77 -12.40
N HIS A 137 -0.31 11.05 -12.52
CA HIS A 137 -1.10 12.14 -11.96
C HIS A 137 -1.23 13.33 -12.93
N PRO A 138 -2.34 14.09 -12.93
CA PRO A 138 -2.56 15.16 -13.91
C PRO A 138 -1.59 16.34 -13.76
N THR A 139 -1.28 16.73 -12.51
CA THR A 139 -0.64 18.03 -12.22
C THR A 139 0.62 17.96 -11.36
N TYR A 140 0.89 16.86 -10.63
CA TYR A 140 2.09 16.79 -9.82
C TYR A 140 3.32 16.73 -10.71
N GLU A 141 4.41 17.32 -10.26
CA GLU A 141 5.68 17.29 -10.96
C GLU A 141 6.18 15.84 -11.06
N PHE A 142 6.95 15.54 -12.10
CA PHE A 142 7.58 14.23 -12.19
C PHE A 142 8.66 14.12 -11.10
N GLY A 143 8.72 12.97 -10.44
CA GLY A 143 9.61 12.73 -9.32
C GLY A 143 8.99 13.01 -7.95
N THR A 144 7.85 13.72 -7.88
CA THR A 144 7.13 13.93 -6.62
C THR A 144 6.79 12.58 -5.97
N GLN A 145 7.10 12.47 -4.67
CA GLN A 145 6.71 11.34 -3.84
C GLN A 145 5.35 11.61 -3.21
N LEU A 146 4.45 10.65 -3.30
CA LEU A 146 3.11 10.73 -2.76
C LEU A 146 2.88 9.53 -1.85
N CYS A 147 2.39 9.75 -0.64
CA CYS A 147 1.78 8.71 0.15
C CYS A 147 0.31 8.58 -0.27
N VAL A 148 -0.07 7.40 -0.76
CA VAL A 148 -1.43 7.09 -1.20
C VAL A 148 -2.04 6.11 -0.20
N ARG A 149 -3.06 6.55 0.53
CA ARG A 149 -3.76 5.75 1.52
C ARG A 149 -5.13 5.31 1.01
N SER A 150 -5.42 4.04 1.18
CA SER A 150 -6.74 3.45 0.97
C SER A 150 -7.66 3.75 2.14
N LYS A 151 -8.80 4.40 1.90
CA LYS A 151 -9.80 4.66 2.96
C LYS A 151 -10.49 3.40 3.46
N SER A 152 -10.55 2.36 2.63
CA SER A 152 -11.29 1.14 2.96
C SER A 152 -10.46 0.04 3.63
N THR A 153 -9.15 -0.01 3.36
CA THR A 153 -8.24 -0.98 3.99
C THR A 153 -7.31 -0.34 5.00
N GLY A 154 -7.22 1.00 5.05
CA GLY A 154 -6.31 1.71 5.94
C GLY A 154 -4.83 1.66 5.51
N GLN A 155 -4.48 0.75 4.60
CA GLN A 155 -3.15 0.58 4.04
C GLN A 155 -2.73 1.80 3.22
N ALA A 156 -1.43 2.10 3.24
CA ALA A 156 -0.84 3.19 2.47
C ALA A 156 0.45 2.75 1.80
N VAL A 157 0.79 3.42 0.69
CA VAL A 157 2.00 3.15 -0.09
C VAL A 157 2.60 4.46 -0.59
N VAL A 158 3.93 4.56 -0.59
CA VAL A 158 4.64 5.67 -1.21
C VAL A 158 4.85 5.38 -2.69
N VAL A 159 4.51 6.32 -3.57
CA VAL A 159 4.69 6.21 -5.01
C VAL A 159 5.36 7.45 -5.58
N ARG A 160 6.19 7.23 -6.61
CA ARG A 160 6.78 8.32 -7.39
C ARG A 160 5.93 8.63 -8.62
N VAL A 161 5.66 9.90 -8.87
CA VAL A 161 4.97 10.34 -10.09
C VAL A 161 5.93 10.29 -11.28
N ASN A 162 5.62 9.49 -12.29
CA ASN A 162 6.45 9.39 -13.51
C ASN A 162 5.64 9.45 -14.81
N ASP A 163 4.32 9.55 -14.73
CA ASP A 163 3.44 9.56 -15.90
C ASP A 163 2.29 10.57 -15.77
N ARG A 164 1.56 10.80 -16.86
CA ARG A 164 0.39 11.68 -16.95
C ARG A 164 -0.87 10.86 -17.18
N GLY A 165 -1.94 11.32 -16.56
CA GLY A 165 -3.22 10.63 -16.43
C GLY A 165 -3.79 10.94 -15.04
N PRO A 166 -4.94 10.38 -14.66
CA PRO A 166 -5.79 9.49 -15.43
C PRO A 166 -6.52 10.22 -16.58
N PHE A 167 -6.81 9.51 -17.67
CA PHE A 167 -7.63 10.05 -18.78
C PHE A 167 -9.13 9.77 -18.62
N ALA A 168 -9.49 8.90 -17.68
CA ALA A 168 -10.89 8.65 -17.35
C ALA A 168 -11.42 9.74 -16.42
N LYS A 169 -12.65 10.18 -16.68
CA LYS A 169 -13.35 11.11 -15.80
C LYS A 169 -13.53 10.46 -14.41
N ASN A 170 -13.43 11.26 -13.36
CA ASN A 170 -13.61 10.88 -11.94
C ASN A 170 -12.49 10.03 -11.32
N ARG A 171 -11.30 9.95 -11.92
CA ARG A 171 -10.12 9.36 -11.28
C ARG A 171 -9.08 10.42 -11.01
N VAL A 172 -8.44 10.33 -9.85
CA VAL A 172 -7.40 11.27 -9.42
C VAL A 172 -5.99 10.73 -9.68
N ILE A 173 -5.79 9.41 -9.59
CA ILE A 173 -4.47 8.78 -9.75
C ILE A 173 -4.59 7.39 -10.37
N ASP A 174 -3.66 7.02 -11.24
CA ASP A 174 -3.52 5.65 -11.76
C ASP A 174 -2.20 5.05 -11.25
N LEU A 175 -2.30 4.00 -10.43
CA LEU A 175 -1.17 3.36 -9.75
C LEU A 175 -0.54 2.24 -10.60
N SER A 176 0.72 1.92 -10.33
CA SER A 176 1.32 0.67 -10.81
C SER A 176 0.64 -0.56 -10.19
N LYS A 177 0.89 -1.75 -10.76
CA LYS A 177 0.36 -3.00 -10.21
C LYS A 177 0.90 -3.26 -8.81
N ALA A 178 2.19 -3.03 -8.57
CA ALA A 178 2.81 -3.20 -7.25
C ALA A 178 2.16 -2.27 -6.21
N ALA A 179 2.03 -0.98 -6.51
CA ALA A 179 1.40 -0.04 -5.57
C ALA A 179 -0.09 -0.38 -5.31
N ALA A 180 -0.80 -0.85 -6.34
CA ALA A 180 -2.18 -1.31 -6.20
C ALA A 180 -2.32 -2.57 -5.34
N GLU A 181 -1.30 -3.43 -5.32
CA GLU A 181 -1.26 -4.61 -4.45
C GLU A 181 -1.08 -4.21 -2.98
N GLU A 182 -0.15 -3.29 -2.70
CA GLU A 182 0.13 -2.79 -1.34
C GLU A 182 -1.11 -2.21 -0.66
N ILE A 183 -1.94 -1.46 -1.41
CA ILE A 183 -3.18 -0.90 -0.87
C ILE A 183 -4.40 -1.80 -1.09
N GLY A 184 -4.22 -3.03 -1.58
CA GLY A 184 -5.25 -4.05 -1.71
C GLY A 184 -6.39 -3.68 -2.69
N MET A 185 -6.06 -3.16 -3.87
CA MET A 185 -7.06 -2.72 -4.87
C MET A 185 -7.12 -3.56 -6.16
N LEU A 186 -6.30 -4.61 -6.29
CA LEU A 186 -6.25 -5.43 -7.51
C LEU A 186 -7.60 -6.08 -7.86
N GLY A 187 -8.40 -6.48 -6.87
CA GLY A 187 -9.68 -7.17 -7.09
C GLY A 187 -10.73 -6.33 -7.83
N LYS A 188 -11.15 -5.19 -7.24
CA LYS A 188 -12.14 -4.28 -7.86
C LYS A 188 -11.54 -3.39 -8.95
N GLY A 189 -10.22 -3.25 -8.98
CA GLY A 189 -9.47 -2.41 -9.91
C GLY A 189 -9.55 -0.89 -9.65
N VAL A 190 -10.44 -0.45 -8.77
CA VAL A 190 -10.59 0.93 -8.34
C VAL A 190 -10.77 1.01 -6.84
N LYS A 191 -10.39 2.14 -6.23
CA LYS A 191 -10.53 2.36 -4.80
C LYS A 191 -10.59 3.84 -4.44
N THR A 192 -11.34 4.20 -3.39
CA THR A 192 -11.30 5.55 -2.81
C THR A 192 -10.02 5.72 -1.99
N VAL A 193 -9.24 6.73 -2.33
CA VAL A 193 -7.94 7.02 -1.72
C VAL A 193 -7.83 8.46 -1.25
N GLU A 194 -6.88 8.67 -0.35
CA GLU A 194 -6.36 9.97 0.08
C GLU A 194 -4.90 10.05 -0.34
N ILE A 195 -4.50 11.20 -0.87
CA ILE A 195 -3.16 11.48 -1.38
C ILE A 195 -2.55 12.55 -0.49
N TYR A 196 -1.34 12.26 -0.03
CA TYR A 196 -0.53 13.16 0.78
C TYR A 196 0.76 13.40 0.02
N LYS A 197 1.07 14.65 -0.26
CA LYS A 197 2.35 15.01 -0.85
C LYS A 197 3.43 14.91 0.22
N LEU A 198 4.51 14.22 -0.09
CA LEU A 198 5.65 14.07 0.81
C LEU A 198 6.68 15.17 0.53
N ASP A 199 7.33 15.62 1.59
CA ASP A 199 8.44 16.57 1.53
C ASP A 199 9.76 15.86 1.18
N ASP A 200 10.75 16.64 0.77
CA ASP A 200 12.07 16.12 0.40
C ASP A 200 12.71 15.35 1.56
N GLY A 201 13.11 14.10 1.28
CA GLY A 201 13.74 13.20 2.26
C GLY A 201 12.77 12.29 3.01
N GLN A 202 11.45 12.41 2.80
CA GLN A 202 10.48 11.44 3.30
C GLN A 202 10.37 10.26 2.33
N ASP A 203 10.73 9.07 2.79
CA ASP A 203 10.69 7.81 2.04
C ASP A 203 9.55 6.87 2.46
N SER A 204 8.81 7.26 3.49
CA SER A 204 7.73 6.48 4.10
C SER A 204 6.49 7.35 4.35
N CYS A 205 5.33 6.70 4.35
CA CYS A 205 4.08 7.36 4.77
C CYS A 205 4.17 7.74 6.25
N PRO A 206 3.76 8.94 6.66
CA PRO A 206 3.72 9.34 8.06
C PRO A 206 3.01 8.32 8.94
N GLU A 207 3.61 7.96 10.07
CA GLU A 207 3.10 6.91 10.98
C GLU A 207 1.68 7.23 11.48
N ALA A 208 1.38 8.51 11.68
CA ALA A 208 0.06 9.03 12.01
C ALA A 208 -1.06 8.54 11.06
N LEU A 209 -0.75 8.34 9.77
CA LEU A 209 -1.71 7.83 8.78
C LEU A 209 -1.95 6.33 8.88
N LEU A 210 -0.93 5.59 9.32
CA LEU A 210 -0.99 4.13 9.48
C LEU A 210 -1.72 3.77 10.77
N ALA A 211 -1.56 4.58 11.82
CA ALA A 211 -2.16 4.37 13.14
C ALA A 211 -3.68 4.63 13.19
N ALA A 212 -4.23 5.41 12.25
CA ALA A 212 -5.64 5.83 12.24
C ALA A 212 -6.66 4.71 11.91
N ASN A 213 -6.29 3.44 12.07
CA ASN A 213 -7.14 2.27 11.79
C ASN A 213 -7.30 1.32 12.99
N ASN A 214 -6.81 1.68 14.18
CA ASN A 214 -6.98 0.92 15.43
C ASN A 214 -8.01 1.56 16.36
#